data_AF-A0A420IKZ4-F1
#
_entry.id   AF-A0A420IKZ4-F1
#
_cell.length_a   1.000
_cell.length_b   1.000
_cell.length_c   1.000
_cell.angle_alpha   90.00
_cell.angle_beta   90.00
_cell.angle_gamma   90.00
#
_symmetry.space_group_name_H-M   'P 1'
#
loop_
_entity.id
_entity.type
_entity.pdbx_description
1 polymer ?
#
loop_
_entity_poly.entity_id
_entity_poly.type
_entity_poly.pdbx_seq_one_letter_code
_entity_poly.pdbx_strand_id
1 'polypeptide(L)'
;MLQVNTYDQVGRPGKGLLEMSVNQLSKTLSNLYRTALSSTSQLSSNPTASQLEHQQAFQLPHVPPELIQYVDNGRNPDIYTREFVELACKGNQLMKGKIEAFSDFRDTLAGEMCKALPELEADIVSVLERTGGDINKLKKQSMT
;
A
#
# COMPACT_ATOMS: atom_id res chain seq x y z
N MET A 1 -22.03 -9.13 -23.90
CA MET A 1 -22.19 -10.11 -24.99
C MET A 1 -21.01 -9.90 -25.94
N LEU A 2 -19.92 -10.63 -25.77
CA LEU A 2 -18.80 -10.58 -26.72
C LEU A 2 -19.29 -11.24 -28.01
N GLN A 3 -19.33 -10.51 -29.12
CA GLN A 3 -19.61 -11.08 -30.43
C GLN A 3 -18.43 -11.99 -30.79
N VAL A 4 -18.53 -13.25 -30.40
CA VAL A 4 -17.63 -14.29 -30.87
C VAL A 4 -18.03 -14.52 -32.32
N ASN A 5 -17.22 -14.02 -33.25
CA ASN A 5 -17.35 -14.43 -34.65
C ASN A 5 -17.09 -15.94 -34.68
N THR A 6 -18.18 -16.71 -34.71
CA THR A 6 -18.19 -18.11 -35.07
C THR A 6 -17.62 -18.22 -36.47
N TYR A 7 -16.33 -18.52 -36.56
CA TYR A 7 -15.71 -18.87 -37.83
C TYR A 7 -16.27 -20.23 -38.23
N ASP A 8 -17.24 -20.15 -39.14
CA ASP A 8 -17.73 -21.28 -39.92
C ASP A 8 -16.55 -21.95 -40.64
N GLN A 9 -16.64 -23.27 -40.70
CA GLN A 9 -15.56 -24.21 -40.91
C GLN A 9 -15.08 -24.34 -42.37
N VAL A 10 -15.41 -23.40 -43.26
CA VAL A 10 -15.21 -23.61 -44.70
C VAL A 10 -14.80 -22.33 -45.43
N GLY A 11 -13.52 -21.97 -45.35
CA GLY A 11 -12.94 -20.98 -46.25
C GLY A 11 -11.87 -20.11 -45.61
N ARG A 12 -10.72 -19.98 -46.28
CA ARG A 12 -9.73 -18.95 -45.93
C ARG A 12 -10.44 -17.59 -45.88
N PRO A 13 -10.28 -16.78 -44.82
CA PRO A 13 -10.79 -15.42 -44.82
C PRO A 13 -10.27 -14.69 -46.05
N GLY A 14 -11.18 -14.05 -46.81
CA GLY A 14 -10.81 -13.31 -48.01
C GLY A 14 -9.79 -12.21 -47.69
N LYS A 15 -8.84 -11.97 -48.61
CA LYS A 15 -7.74 -11.00 -48.44
C LYS A 15 -8.21 -9.64 -47.90
N GLY A 16 -9.32 -9.12 -48.40
CA GLY A 16 -9.88 -7.83 -47.97
C GLY A 16 -10.43 -7.83 -46.54
N LEU A 17 -10.96 -8.96 -46.05
CA LEU A 17 -11.45 -9.07 -44.68
C LEU A 17 -10.30 -9.12 -43.67
N LEU A 18 -9.22 -9.82 -44.03
CA LEU A 18 -8.00 -9.83 -43.23
C LEU A 18 -7.34 -8.44 -43.20
N GLU A 19 -7.29 -7.74 -44.33
CA GLU A 19 -6.79 -6.37 -44.40
C GLU A 19 -7.62 -5.43 -43.52
N MET A 20 -8.95 -5.56 -43.54
CA MET A 20 -9.85 -4.78 -42.69
C MET A 20 -9.62 -5.06 -41.20
N SER A 21 -9.45 -6.33 -40.80
CA SER A 21 -9.26 -6.69 -39.38
C SER A 21 -7.92 -6.20 -38.83
N VAL A 22 -6.84 -6.28 -39.62
CA VAL A 22 -5.53 -5.74 -39.24
C VAL A 22 -5.58 -4.21 -39.09
N ASN A 23 -6.25 -3.52 -40.03
CA ASN A 23 -6.44 -2.08 -39.94
C ASN A 23 -7.30 -1.67 -38.73
N GLN A 24 -8.32 -2.47 -38.39
CA GLN A 24 -9.14 -2.24 -37.20
C GLN A 24 -8.35 -2.45 -35.90
N LEU A 25 -7.52 -3.50 -35.84
CA LEU A 25 -6.65 -3.76 -34.68
C LEU A 25 -5.68 -2.60 -34.46
N SER A 26 -5.00 -2.13 -35.53
CA SER A 26 -4.07 -1.01 -35.47
C SER A 26 -4.73 0.29 -34.97
N LYS A 27 -5.92 0.62 -35.49
CA LYS A 27 -6.71 1.77 -35.03
C LYS A 27 -7.08 1.63 -33.55
N THR A 28 -7.47 0.44 -33.12
CA THR A 28 -7.86 0.17 -31.73
C THR A 28 -6.68 0.33 -30.76
N LEU A 29 -5.52 -0.25 -31.08
CA LEU A 29 -4.30 -0.11 -30.26
C LEU A 29 -3.83 1.34 -30.16
N SER A 30 -3.91 2.10 -31.27
CA SER A 30 -3.56 3.52 -31.29
C SER A 30 -4.48 4.36 -30.41
N ASN A 31 -5.78 4.06 -30.42
CA ASN A 31 -6.75 4.72 -29.56
C ASN A 31 -6.50 4.39 -28.08
N LEU A 32 -6.21 3.11 -27.76
CA LEU A 32 -5.88 2.70 -26.39
C LEU A 32 -4.64 3.41 -25.86
N TYR A 33 -3.56 3.47 -26.66
CA TYR A 33 -2.34 4.17 -26.30
C TYR A 33 -2.58 5.66 -26.00
N ARG A 34 -3.37 6.33 -26.84
CA ARG A 34 -3.74 7.74 -26.66
C ARG A 34 -4.54 7.97 -25.37
N THR A 35 -5.51 7.11 -25.09
CA THR A 35 -6.30 7.17 -23.85
C THR A 35 -5.40 6.96 -22.62
N ALA A 36 -4.50 5.98 -22.67
CA ALA A 36 -3.56 5.73 -21.58
C ALA A 36 -2.65 6.94 -21.30
N LEU A 37 -2.07 7.54 -22.35
CA LEU A 37 -1.18 8.70 -22.21
C LEU A 37 -1.91 9.94 -21.66
N SER A 38 -3.14 10.20 -22.11
CA SER A 38 -3.95 11.33 -21.62
C SER A 38 -4.29 11.25 -20.14
N SER A 39 -4.27 10.06 -19.55
CA SER A 39 -4.54 9.84 -18.14
C SER A 39 -3.33 10.14 -17.24
N THR A 40 -2.10 10.00 -17.75
CA THR A 40 -0.87 10.21 -16.96
C THR A 40 -0.56 11.69 -16.73
N SER A 41 -0.99 12.60 -17.62
CA SER A 41 -0.66 14.02 -17.56
C SER A 41 -1.35 14.83 -16.45
N GLN A 42 -2.34 14.26 -15.73
CA GLN A 42 -3.07 14.98 -14.67
C GLN A 42 -2.52 14.78 -13.25
N LEU A 43 -1.44 14.00 -13.07
CA LEU A 43 -0.84 13.78 -11.74
C LEU A 43 -0.07 15.00 -11.18
N SER A 44 -0.01 16.12 -11.93
CA SER A 44 0.75 17.33 -11.53
C SER A 44 -0.10 18.46 -10.93
N SER A 45 -1.43 18.36 -10.88
CA SER A 45 -2.26 19.44 -10.31
C SER A 45 -2.75 19.10 -8.91
N ASN A 46 -2.19 19.83 -7.95
CA ASN A 46 -2.57 19.96 -6.53
C ASN A 46 -4.10 19.85 -6.30
N PRO A 47 -4.60 19.06 -5.33
CA PRO A 47 -6.02 18.95 -5.06
C PRO A 47 -6.46 20.14 -4.21
N THR A 48 -6.69 21.29 -4.84
CA THR A 48 -7.41 22.39 -4.19
C THR A 48 -8.76 22.55 -4.86
N ALA A 49 -9.79 22.42 -4.03
CA ALA A 49 -11.19 22.33 -4.40
C ALA A 49 -11.66 23.46 -5.35
N SER A 50 -12.21 23.07 -6.48
CA SER A 50 -13.32 23.78 -7.12
C SER A 50 -14.10 22.82 -8.01
N GLN A 51 -15.35 22.64 -7.62
CA GLN A 51 -16.36 21.81 -8.25
C GLN A 51 -16.76 22.36 -9.64
N LEU A 52 -17.39 21.48 -10.44
CA LEU A 52 -18.21 21.73 -11.64
C LEU A 52 -17.46 21.80 -12.98
N GLU A 53 -17.31 20.64 -13.65
CA GLU A 53 -17.92 20.37 -14.97
C GLU A 53 -17.67 18.93 -15.45
N HIS A 54 -18.62 18.41 -16.22
CA HIS A 54 -18.95 16.99 -16.41
C HIS A 54 -18.12 16.25 -17.48
N GLN A 55 -16.79 16.39 -17.49
CA GLN A 55 -15.93 15.43 -18.19
C GLN A 55 -15.08 14.70 -17.17
N GLN A 56 -15.59 13.55 -16.68
CA GLN A 56 -14.78 12.62 -15.91
C GLN A 56 -13.67 12.10 -16.81
N ALA A 57 -12.54 12.80 -16.83
CA ALA A 57 -11.30 12.28 -17.38
C ALA A 57 -10.97 11.01 -16.56
N PHE A 58 -11.11 9.85 -17.18
CA PHE A 58 -10.79 8.58 -16.56
C PHE A 58 -9.28 8.51 -16.32
N GLN A 59 -8.86 8.69 -15.06
CA GLN A 59 -7.47 8.56 -14.66
C GLN A 59 -7.15 7.07 -14.44
N LEU A 60 -6.12 6.56 -15.10
CA LEU A 60 -5.65 5.20 -14.85
C LEU A 60 -5.06 5.11 -13.43
N PRO A 61 -5.32 4.01 -12.71
CA PRO A 61 -4.71 3.80 -11.40
C PRO A 61 -3.19 3.67 -11.52
N HIS A 62 -2.48 4.14 -10.51
CA HIS A 62 -1.04 3.94 -10.40
C HIS A 62 -0.74 2.45 -10.16
N VAL A 63 0.16 1.88 -10.96
CA VAL A 63 0.59 0.48 -10.85
C VAL A 63 2.05 0.43 -10.37
N PRO A 64 2.35 -0.26 -9.26
CA PRO A 64 3.72 -0.45 -8.79
C PRO A 64 4.60 -1.17 -9.83
N PRO A 65 5.86 -0.74 -10.04
CA PRO A 65 6.78 -1.40 -10.99
C PRO A 65 6.98 -2.89 -10.72
N GLU A 66 7.04 -3.29 -9.45
CA GLU A 66 7.17 -4.70 -9.04
C GLU A 66 6.01 -5.56 -9.55
N LEU A 67 4.81 -5.01 -9.68
CA LEU A 67 3.64 -5.73 -10.20
C LEU A 67 3.80 -6.03 -11.70
N ILE A 68 4.44 -5.12 -12.46
CA ILE A 68 4.73 -5.33 -13.88
C ILE A 68 5.62 -6.56 -14.05
N GLN A 69 6.64 -6.71 -13.20
CA GLN A 69 7.53 -7.87 -13.22
C GLN A 69 6.79 -9.20 -12.95
N TYR A 70 5.74 -9.19 -12.14
CA TYR A 70 4.92 -10.39 -11.90
C TYR A 70 4.19 -10.80 -13.18
N VAL A 71 3.59 -9.83 -13.88
CA VAL A 71 2.88 -10.06 -15.13
C VAL A 71 3.85 -10.53 -16.23
N ASP A 72 5.01 -9.89 -16.36
CA ASP A 72 6.04 -10.24 -17.36
C ASP A 72 6.56 -11.67 -17.16
N ASN A 73 6.67 -12.12 -15.90
CA ASN A 73 7.07 -13.48 -15.55
C ASN A 73 5.91 -14.50 -15.63
N GLY A 74 4.69 -14.09 -16.01
CA GLY A 74 3.51 -14.96 -16.06
C GLY A 74 2.95 -15.36 -14.68
N ARG A 75 3.32 -14.64 -13.62
CA ARG A 75 2.81 -14.86 -12.25
C ARG A 75 1.51 -14.10 -12.05
N ASN A 76 0.58 -14.67 -11.26
CA ASN A 76 -0.66 -13.98 -10.92
C ASN A 76 -0.37 -12.68 -10.14
N PRO A 77 -0.78 -11.49 -10.63
CA PRO A 77 -0.56 -10.21 -9.93
C PRO A 77 -1.25 -10.13 -8.56
N ASP A 78 -2.29 -10.93 -8.30
CA ASP A 78 -2.93 -10.99 -6.98
C ASP A 78 -2.00 -11.55 -5.89
N ILE A 79 -0.92 -12.24 -6.29
CA ILE A 79 0.07 -12.71 -5.32
C ILE A 79 0.86 -11.54 -4.75
N TYR A 80 1.18 -10.52 -5.57
CA TYR A 80 1.86 -9.30 -5.09
C TYR A 80 1.01 -8.58 -4.05
N THR A 81 -0.29 -8.42 -4.30
CA THR A 81 -1.19 -7.72 -3.36
C THR A 81 -1.33 -8.50 -2.05
N ARG A 82 -1.42 -9.83 -2.13
CA ARG A 82 -1.39 -10.70 -0.95
C ARG A 82 -0.10 -10.54 -0.15
N GLU A 83 1.06 -10.67 -0.79
CA GLU A 83 2.38 -10.55 -0.15
C GLU A 83 2.57 -9.17 0.50
N PHE A 84 2.08 -8.10 -0.15
CA PHE A 84 2.12 -6.75 0.38
C PHE A 84 1.32 -6.60 1.69
N VAL A 85 0.08 -7.11 1.71
CA VAL A 85 -0.76 -7.07 2.91
C VAL A 85 -0.18 -7.93 4.03
N GLU A 86 0.34 -9.12 3.71
CA GLU A 86 1.02 -9.99 4.67
C GLU A 86 2.25 -9.30 5.28
N LEU A 87 3.07 -8.64 4.47
CA LEU A 87 4.24 -7.89 4.93
C LEU A 87 3.85 -6.70 5.80
N ALA A 88 2.82 -5.94 5.42
CA ALA A 88 2.33 -4.80 6.20
C ALA A 88 1.79 -5.26 7.57
N CYS A 89 1.01 -6.34 7.59
CA CYS A 89 0.49 -6.92 8.83
C CYS A 89 1.63 -7.39 9.76
N LYS A 90 2.58 -8.15 9.21
CA LYS A 90 3.76 -8.62 9.94
C LYS A 90 4.60 -7.46 10.48
N GLY A 91 4.80 -6.41 9.68
CA GLY A 91 5.52 -5.20 10.08
C GLY A 91 4.83 -4.47 11.23
N ASN A 92 3.52 -4.28 11.14
CA ASN A 92 2.72 -3.64 12.18
C ASN A 92 2.76 -4.43 13.49
N GLN A 93 2.59 -5.74 13.43
CA GLN A 93 2.65 -6.61 14.61
C GLN A 93 4.04 -6.59 15.25
N LEU A 94 5.09 -6.68 14.43
CA LEU A 94 6.48 -6.61 14.92
C LEU A 94 6.75 -5.27 15.60
N MET A 95 6.32 -4.15 15.01
CA MET A 95 6.53 -2.83 15.58
C MET A 95 5.77 -2.66 16.89
N LYS A 96 4.51 -3.10 16.94
CA LYS A 96 3.71 -3.12 18.17
C LYS A 96 4.42 -3.91 19.28
N GLY A 97 4.87 -5.13 18.98
CA GLY A 97 5.58 -5.96 19.96
C GLY A 97 6.89 -5.33 20.45
N LYS A 98 7.63 -4.63 19.58
CA LYS A 98 8.81 -3.86 20.00
C LYS A 98 8.44 -2.72 20.95
N ILE A 99 7.41 -1.94 20.62
CA ILE A 99 6.94 -0.83 21.46
C ILE A 99 6.53 -1.35 22.84
N GLU A 100 5.77 -2.45 22.89
CA GLU A 100 5.36 -3.08 24.15
C GLU A 100 6.57 -3.57 24.96
N ALA A 101 7.51 -4.28 24.32
CA ALA A 101 8.71 -4.77 25.01
C ALA A 101 9.60 -3.63 25.55
N PHE A 102 9.78 -2.55 24.79
CA PHE A 102 10.53 -1.38 25.27
C PHE A 102 9.80 -0.63 26.38
N SER A 103 8.47 -0.57 26.33
CA SER A 103 7.64 -0.01 27.40
C SER A 103 7.80 -0.80 28.70
N ASP A 104 7.74 -2.13 28.64
CA ASP A 104 7.92 -3.01 29.80
C ASP A 104 9.34 -2.95 30.36
N PHE A 105 10.35 -2.89 29.49
CA PHE A 105 11.74 -2.71 29.89
C PHE A 105 11.95 -1.38 30.61
N ARG A 106 11.42 -0.28 30.06
CA ARG A 106 11.47 1.06 30.68
C ARG A 106 10.86 1.03 32.09
N ASP A 107 9.65 0.48 32.23
CA ASP A 107 8.95 0.45 33.51
C ASP A 107 9.70 -0.40 34.55
N THR A 108 10.24 -1.54 34.13
CA THR A 108 11.02 -2.43 35.01
C THR A 108 12.34 -1.79 35.43
N LEU A 109 13.06 -1.19 34.48
CA LEU A 109 14.32 -0.50 34.75
C LEU A 109 14.11 0.67 35.71
N ALA A 110 13.06 1.46 35.53
CA ALA A 110 12.72 2.55 36.44
C ALA A 110 12.45 2.04 37.86
N GLY A 111 11.72 0.93 38.01
CA GLY A 111 11.48 0.31 39.32
C GLY A 111 12.77 -0.15 40.01
N GLU A 112 13.67 -0.82 39.29
CA GLU A 112 14.96 -1.24 39.85
C GLU A 112 15.89 -0.07 40.15
N MET A 113 15.88 0.99 39.32
CA MET A 113 16.65 2.20 39.57
C MET A 113 16.18 2.93 40.83
N CYS A 114 14.87 3.03 41.09
CA CYS A 114 14.37 3.62 42.34
C CYS A 114 14.79 2.84 43.59
N LYS A 115 14.90 1.50 43.50
CA LYS A 115 15.39 0.66 44.61
C LYS A 115 16.89 0.83 44.85
N ALA A 116 17.67 0.91 43.78
CA ALA A 116 19.13 0.98 43.87
C ALA A 116 19.64 2.41 44.18
N LEU A 117 18.91 3.44 43.74
CA LEU A 117 19.30 4.86 43.78
C LEU A 117 18.11 5.72 44.29
N PRO A 118 17.78 5.65 45.59
CA PRO A 118 16.63 6.37 46.15
C PRO A 118 16.76 7.90 46.05
N GLU A 119 17.98 8.44 46.02
CA GLU A 119 18.23 9.88 45.85
C GLU A 119 17.78 10.42 44.48
N LEU A 120 17.64 9.54 43.48
CA LEU A 120 17.29 9.91 42.10
C LEU A 120 15.81 9.63 41.77
N GLU A 121 15.01 9.20 42.74
CA GLU A 121 13.62 8.79 42.52
C GLU A 121 12.79 9.87 41.82
N ALA A 122 12.94 11.14 42.22
CA ALA A 122 12.21 12.27 41.62
C ALA A 122 12.53 12.45 40.13
N ASP A 123 13.79 12.29 39.75
CA ASP A 123 14.24 12.43 38.37
C ASP A 123 13.78 11.23 37.52
N ILE A 124 13.84 10.02 38.08
CA ILE A 124 13.36 8.79 37.42
C ILE A 124 11.85 8.88 37.14
N VAL A 125 11.07 9.33 38.11
CA VAL A 125 9.62 9.55 37.94
C VAL A 125 9.36 10.59 36.85
N SER A 126 10.13 11.68 36.80
CA SER A 126 9.99 12.73 35.80
C SER A 126 10.31 12.24 34.38
N VAL A 127 11.34 11.41 34.21
CA VAL A 127 11.69 10.79 32.93
C VAL A 127 10.60 9.80 32.51
N LEU A 128 10.08 9.00 33.44
CA LEU A 128 9.04 8.04 33.14
C LEU A 128 7.74 8.72 32.66
N GLU A 129 7.33 9.80 33.32
CA GLU A 129 6.17 10.59 32.91
C GLU A 129 6.35 11.14 31.48
N ARG A 130 7.50 11.72 31.20
CA ARG A 130 7.82 12.30 29.88
C ARG A 130 7.94 11.25 28.76
N THR A 131 8.24 10.01 29.10
CA THR A 131 8.38 8.90 28.15
C THR A 131 7.12 8.03 28.06
N GLY A 132 6.01 8.47 28.66
CA GLY A 132 4.71 7.80 28.60
C GLY A 132 4.63 6.50 29.39
N GLY A 133 5.40 6.39 30.48
CA GLY A 133 5.38 5.24 31.38
C GLY A 133 4.39 5.37 32.54
N ASP A 134 4.01 4.22 33.10
CA ASP A 134 3.00 4.13 34.15
C ASP A 134 3.60 4.36 35.54
N ILE A 135 3.45 5.58 36.06
CA ILE A 135 3.88 5.95 37.42
C ILE A 135 3.17 5.11 38.49
N ASN A 136 1.96 4.64 38.20
CA ASN A 136 1.18 3.78 39.11
C ASN A 136 1.84 2.41 39.37
N LYS A 137 2.61 1.89 38.41
CA LYS A 137 3.34 0.61 38.58
C LYS A 137 4.46 0.75 39.61
N LEU A 138 5.14 1.90 39.65
CA LEU A 138 6.19 2.18 40.65
C LEU A 138 5.66 2.30 42.07
N LYS A 139 4.59 3.08 42.28
CA LYS A 139 4.01 3.26 43.62
C LYS A 139 3.55 1.95 44.25
N LYS A 140 3.08 1.00 43.44
CA LYS A 140 2.64 -0.31 43.91
C LYS A 140 3.81 -1.20 44.37
N GLN A 141 5.00 -1.05 43.77
CA GLN A 141 6.21 -1.78 44.15
C GLN A 141 6.89 -1.21 45.41
N SER A 142 6.69 0.07 45.74
CA SER A 142 7.21 0.65 47.00
C SER A 142 6.36 0.31 48.23
N MET A 143 5.13 -0.20 48.05
CA MET A 143 4.21 -0.58 49.13
C MET A 143 4.25 -2.07 49.50
N THR A 144 5.05 -2.88 48.81
CA THR A 144 5.27 -4.31 49.11
C THR A 144 6.72 -4.50 49.52
#